data_AF-A0A2L2WLI5-F1
#
_entry.id   AF-A0A2L2WLI5-F1
#
_cell.length_a   1.000
_cell.length_b   1.000
_cell.length_c   1.000
_cell.angle_alpha   90.00
_cell.angle_beta   90.00
_cell.angle_gamma   90.00
#
_symmetry.space_group_name_H-M   'P 1'
#
loop_
_entity.id
_entity.type
_entity.pdbx_description
1 polymer ?
#
loop_
_entity_poly.entity_id
_entity_poly.type
_entity_poly.pdbx_seq_one_letter_code
_entity_poly.pdbx_strand_id
1 'polypeptide(L)'
;MIEDRDSMRNISYRFTGVGHDTFIYGMALESDYGVVLDNFSMRGSAGFTIANIPHSVLADFARLRPYDLIILHFGLNVVSEKSRSANYKAYIKRMTRAVEKLRGAYPEASILIVSVPDRNQRTADGIKTMPGIESLSAYQQIMASECKVAYFNLFKAMGGRESMKALVERKLANKDYTHLSFGGGTCLAGYFYDSFMAGYDNYKYSIGE
;
A
#
# COMPACT_ATOMS: atom_id res chain seq x y z
N MET A 1 10.00 15.04 -19.37
CA MET A 1 9.65 13.63 -19.66
C MET A 1 9.91 13.42 -21.14
N ILE A 2 10.59 12.35 -21.50
CA ILE A 2 10.67 11.90 -22.90
C ILE A 2 9.55 10.88 -23.03
N GLU A 3 8.65 11.08 -23.97
CA GLU A 3 7.49 10.23 -24.23
C GLU A 3 7.55 9.76 -25.68
N ASP A 4 7.33 8.47 -25.90
CA ASP A 4 7.28 7.85 -27.21
C ASP A 4 6.07 6.91 -27.26
N ARG A 5 5.29 7.00 -28.34
CA ARG A 5 4.01 6.31 -28.52
C ARG A 5 4.06 5.49 -29.81
N ASP A 6 4.57 4.28 -29.69
CA ASP A 6 4.59 3.31 -30.79
C ASP A 6 4.52 1.88 -30.23
N SER A 7 4.25 0.93 -31.12
CA SER A 7 4.33 -0.50 -30.84
C SER A 7 5.79 -0.92 -30.57
N MET A 8 6.16 -0.98 -29.29
CA MET A 8 7.52 -1.30 -28.88
C MET A 8 7.69 -2.79 -28.55
N ARG A 9 8.72 -3.42 -29.11
CA ARG A 9 9.17 -4.78 -28.73
C ARG A 9 10.42 -4.78 -27.85
N ASN A 10 11.22 -3.72 -27.92
CA ASN A 10 12.46 -3.55 -27.16
C ASN A 10 12.75 -2.05 -26.99
N ILE A 11 13.29 -1.67 -25.84
CA ILE A 11 13.61 -0.28 -25.48
C ILE A 11 15.03 -0.23 -24.92
N SER A 12 15.85 0.67 -25.45
CA SER A 12 17.21 0.93 -24.97
C SER A 12 17.48 2.43 -24.93
N TYR A 13 17.89 2.93 -23.77
CA TYR A 13 18.29 4.33 -23.59
C TYR A 13 19.71 4.40 -23.02
N ARG A 14 20.47 5.39 -23.50
CA ARG A 14 21.80 5.73 -22.98
C ARG A 14 21.84 7.21 -22.65
N PHE A 15 22.21 7.53 -21.42
CA PHE A 15 22.45 8.91 -20.99
C PHE A 15 23.94 9.23 -21.09
N THR A 16 24.30 10.32 -21.76
CA THR A 16 25.68 10.81 -21.90
C THR A 16 25.81 12.21 -21.31
N GLY A 17 26.93 12.54 -20.67
CA GLY A 17 27.14 13.86 -20.06
C GLY A 17 26.34 14.08 -18.76
N VAL A 18 26.10 13.01 -18.01
CA VAL A 18 25.35 13.05 -16.73
C VAL A 18 26.16 13.82 -15.68
N GLY A 19 25.72 15.02 -15.34
CA GLY A 19 26.31 15.86 -14.29
C GLY A 19 25.84 15.46 -12.89
N HIS A 20 26.47 16.03 -11.86
CA HIS A 20 26.22 15.72 -10.44
C HIS A 20 24.77 15.95 -9.98
N ASP A 21 24.04 16.87 -10.61
CA ASP A 21 22.65 17.21 -10.27
C ASP A 21 21.60 16.47 -11.13
N THR A 22 21.99 15.41 -11.84
CA THR A 22 21.06 14.67 -12.70
C THR A 22 20.35 13.58 -11.91
N PHE A 23 19.03 13.69 -11.77
CA PHE A 23 18.18 12.66 -11.16
C PHE A 23 17.40 11.89 -12.22
N ILE A 24 17.53 10.56 -12.22
CA ILE A 24 16.76 9.66 -13.07
C ILE A 24 15.92 8.79 -12.16
N TYR A 25 14.60 8.99 -12.17
CA TYR A 25 13.67 8.27 -11.30
C TYR A 25 13.29 6.89 -11.85
N GLY A 26 13.26 6.74 -13.17
CA GLY A 26 12.90 5.48 -13.83
C GLY A 26 12.36 5.67 -15.24
N MET A 27 11.72 4.63 -15.74
CA MET A 27 11.04 4.58 -17.03
C MET A 27 9.66 3.97 -16.80
N ALA A 28 8.63 4.59 -17.37
CA ALA A 28 7.28 4.05 -17.38
C ALA A 28 7.02 3.40 -18.74
N LEU A 29 6.49 2.18 -18.72
CA LEU A 29 6.11 1.42 -19.91
C LEU A 29 4.64 1.08 -19.77
N GLU A 30 3.80 1.79 -20.52
CA GLU A 30 2.35 1.75 -20.35
C GLU A 30 1.60 1.85 -21.66
N SER A 31 0.30 1.57 -21.60
CA SER A 31 -0.64 1.69 -22.69
C SER A 31 -1.54 2.91 -22.47
N ASP A 32 -2.06 3.48 -23.56
CA ASP A 32 -3.05 4.56 -23.51
C ASP A 32 -4.40 4.11 -22.93
N TYR A 33 -4.60 2.81 -22.75
CA TYR A 33 -5.82 2.21 -22.21
C TYR A 33 -5.52 1.05 -21.26
N GLY A 34 -6.45 0.82 -20.33
CA GLY A 34 -6.36 -0.24 -19.32
C GLY A 34 -6.01 0.30 -17.93
N VAL A 35 -5.45 -0.57 -17.09
CA VAL A 35 -5.05 -0.23 -15.72
C VAL A 35 -3.53 -0.24 -15.64
N VAL A 36 -2.95 0.90 -15.24
CA VAL A 36 -1.52 1.02 -14.95
C VAL A 36 -1.32 0.90 -13.44
N LEU A 37 -0.38 0.06 -13.02
CA LEU A 37 -0.07 -0.16 -11.61
C LEU A 37 1.41 0.15 -11.35
N ASP A 38 1.67 1.28 -10.69
CA ASP A 38 3.00 1.64 -10.20
C ASP A 38 3.18 1.17 -8.75
N ASN A 39 4.10 0.22 -8.54
CA ASN A 39 4.37 -0.34 -7.21
C ASN A 39 5.66 0.24 -6.58
N PHE A 40 5.52 1.19 -5.67
CA PHE A 40 6.63 1.77 -4.91
C PHE A 40 6.88 1.04 -3.60
N SER A 41 7.62 -0.07 -3.66
CA SER A 41 7.96 -0.88 -2.49
C SER A 41 9.18 -0.34 -1.73
N MET A 42 8.97 0.12 -0.50
CA MET A 42 10.06 0.53 0.42
C MET A 42 10.27 -0.51 1.52
N ARG A 43 11.22 -1.43 1.32
CA ARG A 43 11.53 -2.48 2.31
C ARG A 43 11.88 -1.87 3.66
N GLY A 44 11.24 -2.38 4.73
CA GLY A 44 11.48 -1.92 6.10
C GLY A 44 10.87 -0.56 6.46
N SER A 45 10.21 0.12 5.52
CA SER A 45 9.59 1.41 5.80
C SER A 45 8.29 1.26 6.58
N ALA A 46 8.08 2.16 7.53
CA ALA A 46 6.80 2.34 8.21
C ALA A 46 5.89 3.36 7.49
N GLY A 47 6.26 3.81 6.28
CA GLY A 47 5.46 4.77 5.48
C GLY A 47 5.69 6.24 5.84
N PHE A 48 6.38 6.52 6.94
CA PHE A 48 6.58 7.88 7.44
C PHE A 48 7.36 8.81 6.51
N THR A 49 8.19 8.25 5.64
CA THR A 49 9.02 9.00 4.71
C THR A 49 8.18 9.75 3.67
N ILE A 50 6.95 9.29 3.39
CA ILE A 50 6.03 9.95 2.46
C ILE A 50 5.76 11.39 2.89
N ALA A 51 5.53 11.63 4.19
CA ALA A 51 5.29 12.97 4.71
C ALA A 51 6.51 13.92 4.52
N ASN A 52 7.71 13.35 4.35
CA ASN A 52 8.95 14.12 4.18
C ASN A 52 9.28 14.44 2.72
N ILE A 53 8.61 13.81 1.74
CA ILE A 53 8.85 14.11 0.32
C ILE A 53 8.50 15.58 0.07
N PRO A 54 9.37 16.41 -0.54
CA PRO A 54 9.03 17.80 -0.83
C PRO A 54 7.73 17.90 -1.64
N HIS A 55 6.89 18.88 -1.32
CA HIS A 55 5.61 19.03 -2.04
C HIS A 55 5.83 19.31 -3.54
N SER A 56 6.87 20.07 -3.89
CA SER A 56 7.26 20.30 -5.29
C SER A 56 7.55 19.00 -6.03
N VAL A 57 8.27 18.07 -5.41
CA VAL A 57 8.56 16.75 -5.99
C VAL A 57 7.26 15.95 -6.18
N LEU A 58 6.36 15.95 -5.19
CA LEU A 58 5.08 15.26 -5.33
C LEU A 58 4.20 15.89 -6.43
N ALA A 59 4.18 17.23 -6.55
CA ALA A 59 3.44 17.95 -7.57
C ALA A 59 4.01 17.70 -8.98
N ASP A 60 5.33 17.65 -9.12
CA ASP A 60 5.99 17.27 -10.37
C ASP A 60 5.63 15.83 -10.77
N PHE A 61 5.64 14.90 -9.81
CA PHE A 61 5.16 13.55 -10.05
C PHE A 61 3.68 13.52 -10.41
N ALA A 62 2.81 14.24 -9.72
CA ALA A 62 1.38 14.27 -10.04
C ALA A 62 1.10 14.81 -11.45
N ARG A 63 1.88 15.80 -11.90
CA ARG A 63 1.79 16.33 -13.27
C ARG A 63 2.25 15.31 -14.32
N LEU A 64 3.26 14.50 -14.02
CA LEU A 64 3.82 13.52 -14.94
C LEU A 64 3.13 12.15 -14.85
N ARG A 65 2.53 11.83 -13.71
CA ARG A 65 1.92 10.56 -13.32
C ARG A 65 0.64 10.86 -12.51
N PRO A 66 -0.44 11.30 -13.18
CA PRO A 66 -1.70 11.58 -12.49
C PRO A 66 -2.36 10.25 -12.10
N TYR A 67 -2.30 9.89 -10.82
CA TYR A 67 -2.96 8.67 -10.32
C TYR A 67 -4.43 8.94 -10.01
N ASP A 68 -5.31 8.01 -10.40
CA ASP A 68 -6.72 8.00 -9.97
C ASP A 68 -6.90 7.42 -8.56
N LEU A 69 -5.99 6.52 -8.16
CA LEU A 69 -6.02 5.84 -6.87
C LEU A 69 -4.61 5.66 -6.29
N ILE A 70 -4.42 6.12 -5.06
CA ILE A 70 -3.19 5.91 -4.29
C ILE A 70 -3.48 4.93 -3.14
N ILE A 71 -2.79 3.80 -3.15
CA ILE A 71 -2.93 2.76 -2.12
C ILE A 71 -1.77 2.86 -1.12
N LEU A 72 -2.09 3.08 0.15
CA LEU A 72 -1.14 3.08 1.25
C LEU A 72 -1.24 1.79 2.05
N HIS A 73 -0.27 0.90 1.85
CA HIS A 73 -0.15 -0.37 2.55
C HIS A 73 1.11 -0.39 3.42
N PHE A 74 0.97 0.01 4.68
CA PHE A 74 2.06 0.08 5.66
C PHE A 74 1.58 -0.40 7.04
N GLY A 75 2.51 -0.49 7.99
CA GLY A 75 2.22 -0.74 9.41
C GLY A 75 2.97 -1.93 9.99
N LEU A 76 3.36 -2.90 9.17
CA LEU A 76 4.01 -4.14 9.63
C LEU A 76 5.32 -3.88 10.39
N ASN A 77 6.10 -2.89 9.95
CA ASN A 77 7.39 -2.50 10.54
C ASN A 77 7.27 -1.69 11.85
N VAL A 78 6.05 -1.37 12.29
CA VAL A 78 5.76 -0.65 13.54
C VAL A 78 5.45 -1.63 14.67
N VAL A 79 5.05 -2.86 14.31
CA VAL A 79 4.65 -3.88 15.26
C VAL A 79 5.87 -4.65 15.76
N SER A 80 6.05 -4.64 17.08
CA SER A 80 7.07 -5.38 17.82
C SER A 80 6.48 -5.82 19.16
N GLU A 81 7.10 -6.79 19.83
CA GLU A 81 6.69 -7.22 21.17
C GLU A 81 6.69 -6.08 22.21
N LYS A 82 7.51 -5.05 21.98
CA LYS A 82 7.63 -3.87 22.86
C LYS A 82 6.68 -2.74 22.49
N SER A 83 5.97 -2.85 21.35
CA SER A 83 5.11 -1.78 20.84
C SER A 83 3.90 -1.62 21.76
N ARG A 84 3.70 -0.39 22.24
CA ARG A 84 2.56 0.00 23.07
C ARG A 84 1.59 0.87 22.29
N SER A 85 0.39 1.09 22.84
CA SER A 85 -0.62 1.94 22.20
C SER A 85 -0.12 3.36 21.87
N ALA A 86 0.81 3.90 22.66
CA ALA A 86 1.45 5.19 22.37
C ALA A 86 2.24 5.18 21.05
N ASN A 87 2.91 4.06 20.72
CA ASN A 87 3.63 3.89 19.45
C ASN A 87 2.65 3.91 18.27
N TYR A 88 1.49 3.27 18.41
CA TYR A 88 0.46 3.24 17.36
C TYR A 88 -0.17 4.61 17.16
N LYS A 89 -0.49 5.35 18.23
CA LYS A 89 -0.98 6.74 18.12
C LYS A 89 0.03 7.65 17.41
N ALA A 90 1.32 7.53 17.72
CA ALA A 90 2.36 8.28 17.04
C ALA A 90 2.49 7.89 15.55
N TYR A 91 2.37 6.59 15.24
CA TYR A 91 2.32 6.10 13.87
C TYR A 91 1.14 6.71 13.09
N ILE A 92 -0.07 6.64 13.66
CA ILE A 92 -1.28 7.19 13.03
C ILE A 92 -1.12 8.67 12.76
N LYS A 93 -0.67 9.47 13.73
CA LYS A 93 -0.43 10.90 13.51
C LYS A 93 0.51 11.19 12.33
N ARG A 94 1.54 10.36 12.13
CA ARG A 94 2.49 10.52 11.01
C ARG A 94 1.87 10.08 9.69
N MET A 95 1.07 9.02 9.69
CA MET A 95 0.37 8.55 8.50
C MET A 95 -0.76 9.51 8.09
N THR A 96 -1.48 10.13 9.03
CA THR A 96 -2.44 11.21 8.74
C THR A 96 -1.77 12.34 7.96
N ARG A 97 -0.58 12.80 8.40
CA ARG A 97 0.19 13.82 7.66
C ARG A 97 0.61 13.35 6.26
N ALA A 98 0.92 12.07 6.09
CA ALA A 98 1.23 11.52 4.78
C ALA A 98 0.00 11.54 3.86
N VAL A 99 -1.17 11.17 4.37
CA VAL A 99 -2.46 11.24 3.64
C VAL A 99 -2.78 12.68 3.25
N GLU A 100 -2.70 13.63 4.18
CA GLU A 100 -2.94 15.05 3.92
C GLU A 100 -2.00 15.61 2.85
N LYS A 101 -0.73 15.22 2.91
CA LYS A 101 0.28 15.68 1.96
C LYS A 101 0.08 15.11 0.56
N LEU A 102 -0.29 13.84 0.46
CA LEU A 102 -0.65 13.21 -0.81
C LEU A 102 -1.90 13.84 -1.39
N ARG A 103 -2.95 14.05 -0.59
CA ARG A 103 -4.17 14.74 -1.03
C ARG A 103 -3.88 16.14 -1.57
N GLY A 104 -3.01 16.90 -0.90
CA GLY A 104 -2.62 18.23 -1.37
C GLY A 104 -1.88 18.21 -2.72
N ALA A 105 -1.11 17.16 -3.01
CA ALA A 105 -0.36 17.02 -4.27
C ALA A 105 -1.14 16.32 -5.39
N TYR A 106 -2.10 15.47 -5.03
CA TYR A 106 -2.94 14.68 -5.93
C TYR A 106 -4.42 14.94 -5.58
N PRO A 107 -4.96 16.13 -5.90
CA PRO A 107 -6.30 16.52 -5.48
C PRO A 107 -7.41 15.64 -6.08
N GLU A 108 -7.20 15.10 -7.27
CA GLU A 108 -8.17 14.23 -7.97
C GLU A 108 -8.03 12.75 -7.59
N ALA A 109 -6.95 12.35 -6.91
CA ALA A 109 -6.71 10.96 -6.57
C ALA A 109 -7.57 10.53 -5.36
N SER A 110 -8.26 9.40 -5.53
CA SER A 110 -8.77 8.66 -4.37
C SER A 110 -7.61 8.07 -3.57
N ILE A 111 -7.79 7.96 -2.26
CA ILE A 111 -6.81 7.33 -1.37
C ILE A 111 -7.47 6.12 -0.70
N LEU A 112 -6.73 5.01 -0.68
CA LEU A 112 -7.12 3.77 -0.01
C LEU A 112 -6.05 3.36 1.01
N ILE A 113 -6.45 3.15 2.25
CA ILE A 113 -5.62 2.56 3.28
C ILE A 113 -5.83 1.06 3.29
N VAL A 114 -4.78 0.29 3.08
CA VAL A 114 -4.79 -1.17 3.30
C VAL A 114 -4.21 -1.43 4.69
N SER A 115 -4.96 -2.15 5.51
CA SER A 115 -4.54 -2.44 6.88
C SER A 115 -3.28 -3.31 6.94
N VAL A 116 -2.59 -3.24 8.07
CA VAL A 116 -1.50 -4.17 8.38
C VAL A 116 -1.99 -5.62 8.22
N PRO A 117 -1.24 -6.51 7.53
CA PRO A 117 -1.62 -7.91 7.43
C PRO A 117 -1.46 -8.62 8.78
N ASP A 118 -2.00 -9.84 8.90
CA ASP A 118 -1.61 -10.70 10.01
C ASP A 118 -0.13 -11.05 9.92
N ARG A 119 0.52 -11.08 11.09
CA ARG A 119 1.90 -11.53 11.26
C ARG A 119 1.94 -12.36 12.51
N ASN A 120 2.54 -13.55 12.42
CA ASN A 120 2.63 -14.41 13.58
C ASN A 120 4.06 -14.51 14.08
N GLN A 121 4.18 -14.81 15.37
CA GLN A 121 5.43 -15.05 16.05
C GLN A 121 5.38 -16.41 16.75
N ARG A 122 6.56 -16.96 17.04
CA ARG A 122 6.70 -18.16 17.86
C ARG A 122 6.57 -17.77 19.33
N THR A 123 5.68 -18.41 20.06
CA THR A 123 5.50 -18.26 21.52
C THR A 123 5.56 -19.63 22.19
N ALA A 124 5.51 -19.66 23.53
CA ALA A 124 5.39 -20.91 24.29
C ALA A 124 4.13 -21.72 23.90
N ASP A 125 3.05 -21.03 23.53
CA ASP A 125 1.76 -21.61 23.14
C ASP A 125 1.63 -21.87 21.63
N GLY A 126 2.76 -21.84 20.90
CA GLY A 126 2.84 -22.10 19.46
C GLY A 126 2.95 -20.84 18.60
N ILE A 127 2.49 -20.93 17.34
CA ILE A 127 2.50 -19.79 16.41
C ILE A 127 1.23 -18.96 16.65
N LYS A 128 1.40 -17.68 17.01
CA LYS A 128 0.32 -16.76 17.39
C LYS A 128 0.44 -15.41 16.71
N THR A 129 -0.68 -14.72 16.47
CA THR A 129 -0.66 -13.33 16.01
C THR A 129 0.15 -12.45 16.95
N MET A 130 1.05 -11.65 16.38
CA MET A 130 1.85 -10.71 17.15
C MET A 130 0.95 -9.75 17.94
N PRO A 131 1.24 -9.50 19.22
CA PRO A 131 0.52 -8.51 20.01
C PRO A 131 0.48 -7.16 19.29
N GLY A 132 -0.73 -6.61 19.14
CA GLY A 132 -0.94 -5.27 18.57
C GLY A 132 -1.24 -5.20 17.07
N ILE A 133 -1.16 -6.29 16.30
CA ILE A 133 -1.60 -6.31 14.89
C ILE A 133 -3.07 -5.89 14.77
N GLU A 134 -3.94 -6.54 15.53
CA GLU A 134 -5.38 -6.26 15.53
C GLU A 134 -5.68 -4.82 15.98
N SER A 135 -4.99 -4.34 17.03
CA SER A 135 -5.11 -2.96 17.51
C SER A 135 -4.64 -1.95 16.46
N LEU A 136 -3.51 -2.20 15.79
CA LEU A 136 -3.00 -1.33 14.74
C LEU A 136 -3.96 -1.28 13.54
N SER A 137 -4.51 -2.43 13.14
CA SER A 137 -5.53 -2.50 12.09
C SER A 137 -6.74 -1.63 12.43
N ALA A 138 -7.24 -1.68 13.68
CA ALA A 138 -8.35 -0.84 14.14
C ALA A 138 -7.98 0.66 14.15
N TYR A 139 -6.76 1.01 14.59
CA TYR A 139 -6.27 2.38 14.54
C TYR A 139 -6.15 2.92 13.10
N GLN A 140 -5.74 2.08 12.14
CA GLN A 140 -5.72 2.45 10.72
C GLN A 140 -7.12 2.66 10.15
N GLN A 141 -8.11 1.89 10.61
CA GLN A 141 -9.52 2.09 10.23
C GLN A 141 -10.06 3.43 10.74
N ILE A 142 -9.79 3.76 12.01
CA ILE A 142 -10.17 5.06 12.59
C ILE A 142 -9.51 6.20 11.81
N MET A 143 -8.22 6.11 11.55
CA MET A 143 -7.48 7.10 10.76
C MET A 143 -8.09 7.28 9.36
N ALA A 144 -8.42 6.19 8.67
CA ALA A 144 -9.04 6.25 7.36
C ALA A 144 -10.40 6.97 7.41
N SER A 145 -11.21 6.68 8.43
CA SER A 145 -12.48 7.36 8.68
C SER A 145 -12.29 8.87 8.96
N GLU A 146 -11.37 9.24 9.86
CA GLU A 146 -11.07 10.63 10.19
C GLU A 146 -10.55 11.41 8.98
N CYS A 147 -9.72 10.76 8.16
CA CYS A 147 -9.21 11.33 6.92
C CYS A 147 -10.24 11.32 5.79
N LYS A 148 -11.39 10.66 5.94
CA LYS A 148 -12.40 10.44 4.88
C LYS A 148 -11.82 9.77 3.63
N VAL A 149 -11.08 8.68 3.83
CA VAL A 149 -10.49 7.86 2.76
C VAL A 149 -10.97 6.42 2.88
N ALA A 150 -10.89 5.66 1.78
CA ALA A 150 -11.29 4.27 1.78
C ALA A 150 -10.37 3.43 2.67
N TYR A 151 -10.89 2.31 3.17
CA TYR A 151 -10.14 1.37 4.00
C TYR A 151 -10.44 -0.08 3.59
N PHE A 152 -9.39 -0.86 3.35
CA PHE A 152 -9.48 -2.30 3.12
C PHE A 152 -8.82 -3.04 4.30
N ASN A 153 -9.60 -3.88 4.97
CA ASN A 153 -9.15 -4.65 6.13
C ASN A 153 -8.47 -5.95 5.69
N LEU A 154 -7.20 -5.86 5.29
CA LEU A 154 -6.41 -7.02 4.88
C LEU A 154 -6.26 -8.05 6.01
N PHE A 155 -6.07 -7.61 7.25
CA PHE A 155 -6.04 -8.51 8.42
C PHE A 155 -7.29 -9.41 8.47
N LYS A 156 -8.48 -8.84 8.30
CA LYS A 156 -9.73 -9.61 8.27
C LYS A 156 -9.85 -10.45 7.00
N ALA A 157 -9.45 -9.92 5.83
CA ALA A 157 -9.48 -10.66 4.56
C ALA A 157 -8.58 -11.92 4.58
N MET A 158 -7.49 -11.90 5.35
CA MET A 158 -6.66 -13.09 5.58
C MET A 158 -7.34 -14.15 6.44
N GLY A 159 -8.31 -13.77 7.27
CA GLY A 159 -8.98 -14.62 8.25
C GLY A 159 -8.83 -14.14 9.71
N GLY A 160 -8.20 -12.99 9.94
CA GLY A 160 -8.01 -12.42 11.27
C GLY A 160 -6.86 -13.08 12.03
N ARG A 161 -7.07 -13.34 13.32
CA ARG A 161 -6.03 -13.88 14.20
C ARG A 161 -5.59 -15.28 13.74
N GLU A 162 -4.29 -15.53 13.85
CA GLU A 162 -3.61 -16.77 13.43
C GLU A 162 -3.80 -17.12 11.93
N SER A 163 -4.29 -16.20 11.12
CA SER A 163 -4.50 -16.43 9.69
C SER A 163 -3.19 -16.60 8.94
N MET A 164 -2.13 -15.91 9.32
CA MET A 164 -0.81 -16.09 8.70
C MET A 164 -0.27 -17.51 8.90
N LYS A 165 -0.44 -18.09 10.09
CA LYS A 165 -0.13 -19.50 10.37
C LYS A 165 -0.92 -20.43 9.44
N ALA A 166 -2.22 -20.23 9.31
CA ALA A 166 -3.07 -21.02 8.42
C ALA A 166 -2.63 -20.90 6.94
N LEU A 167 -2.18 -19.71 6.52
CA LEU A 167 -1.62 -19.51 5.17
C LEU A 167 -0.29 -20.24 4.99
N VAL A 168 0.58 -20.29 6.01
CA VAL A 168 1.82 -21.08 5.96
C VAL A 168 1.51 -22.58 5.81
N GLU A 169 0.54 -23.10 6.56
CA GLU A 169 0.11 -24.50 6.48
C GLU A 169 -0.42 -24.86 5.08
N ARG A 170 -1.10 -23.93 4.43
CA ARG A 170 -1.59 -24.04 3.04
C ARG A 170 -0.53 -23.75 1.97
N LYS A 171 0.72 -23.49 2.34
CA LYS A 171 1.81 -23.05 1.43
C LYS A 171 1.52 -21.74 0.68
N LEU A 172 0.65 -20.91 1.24
CA LEU A 172 0.32 -19.57 0.72
C LEU A 172 1.19 -18.48 1.37
N ALA A 173 1.94 -18.80 2.43
CA ALA A 173 2.91 -17.89 3.04
C ALA A 173 4.24 -18.58 3.36
N ASN A 174 5.27 -17.77 3.57
CA ASN A 174 6.62 -18.21 3.92
C ASN A 174 6.68 -18.65 5.39
N LYS A 175 7.60 -19.57 5.69
CA LYS A 175 7.83 -20.09 7.06
C LYS A 175 8.39 -19.06 8.05
N ASP A 176 8.59 -17.81 7.62
CA ASP A 176 8.89 -16.66 8.47
C ASP A 176 7.63 -16.04 9.11
N TYR A 177 6.45 -16.57 8.79
CA TYR A 177 5.14 -16.14 9.31
C TYR A 177 4.90 -14.63 9.15
N THR A 178 5.45 -14.05 8.08
CA THR A 178 5.38 -12.61 7.79
C THR A 178 5.09 -12.37 6.32
N HIS A 179 5.75 -13.07 5.40
CA HIS A 179 5.65 -12.79 3.98
C HIS A 179 4.79 -13.81 3.24
N LEU A 180 3.93 -13.34 2.34
CA LEU A 180 3.14 -14.19 1.46
C LEU A 180 4.02 -14.81 0.36
N SER A 181 3.63 -16.00 -0.09
CA SER A 181 4.08 -16.54 -1.38
C SER A 181 3.38 -15.80 -2.53
N PHE A 182 3.83 -16.01 -3.76
CA PHE A 182 3.13 -15.50 -4.94
C PHE A 182 1.65 -15.95 -4.97
N GLY A 183 1.40 -17.26 -4.76
CA GLY A 183 0.04 -17.80 -4.75
C GLY A 183 -0.82 -17.25 -3.60
N GLY A 184 -0.22 -16.95 -2.44
CA GLY A 184 -0.90 -16.26 -1.35
C GLY A 184 -1.26 -14.82 -1.71
N GLY A 185 -0.35 -14.11 -2.38
CA GLY A 185 -0.62 -12.80 -2.95
C GLY A 185 -1.81 -12.84 -3.92
N THR A 186 -1.82 -13.79 -4.86
CA THR A 186 -2.94 -13.98 -5.80
C THR A 186 -4.26 -14.25 -5.07
N CYS A 187 -4.26 -15.12 -4.05
CA CYS A 187 -5.45 -15.43 -3.26
C CYS A 187 -6.04 -14.18 -2.59
N LEU A 188 -5.20 -13.37 -1.93
CA LEU A 188 -5.67 -12.17 -1.24
C LEU A 188 -6.02 -11.02 -2.21
N ALA A 189 -5.35 -10.96 -3.36
CA ALA A 189 -5.71 -10.03 -4.43
C ALA A 189 -7.13 -10.31 -4.96
N GLY A 190 -7.57 -11.58 -4.99
CA GLY A 190 -8.96 -11.93 -5.29
C GLY A 190 -9.95 -11.27 -4.32
N TYR A 191 -9.73 -11.42 -3.00
CA TYR A 191 -10.61 -10.76 -2.01
C TYR A 191 -10.60 -9.24 -2.10
N PHE A 192 -9.44 -8.65 -2.42
CA PHE A 192 -9.33 -7.22 -2.66
C PHE A 192 -10.15 -6.81 -3.88
N TYR A 193 -10.00 -7.52 -5.00
CA TYR A 193 -10.73 -7.25 -6.24
C TYR A 193 -12.25 -7.36 -6.04
N ASP A 194 -12.72 -8.44 -5.43
CA ASP A 194 -14.15 -8.66 -5.17
C ASP A 194 -14.72 -7.52 -4.30
N SER A 195 -13.97 -7.11 -3.27
CA SER A 195 -14.38 -6.00 -2.39
C SER A 195 -14.36 -4.65 -3.11
N PHE A 196 -13.39 -4.44 -4.01
CA PHE A 196 -13.28 -3.24 -4.82
C PHE A 196 -14.45 -3.13 -5.79
N MET A 197 -14.76 -4.21 -6.51
CA MET A 197 -15.89 -4.27 -7.44
C MET A 197 -17.23 -4.11 -6.73
N ALA A 198 -17.42 -4.74 -5.57
CA ALA A 198 -18.62 -4.51 -4.76
C ALA A 198 -18.77 -3.04 -4.34
N GLY A 199 -17.67 -2.36 -4.02
CA GLY A 199 -17.66 -0.92 -3.75
C GLY A 199 -18.05 -0.08 -4.98
N TYR A 200 -17.54 -0.45 -6.15
CA TYR A 200 -17.89 0.20 -7.42
C TYR A 200 -19.37 0.01 -7.79
N ASP A 201 -19.90 -1.20 -7.63
CA ASP A 201 -21.32 -1.48 -7.90
C ASP A 201 -22.22 -0.66 -6.97
N ASN A 202 -21.88 -0.59 -5.67
CA ASN A 202 -22.60 0.27 -4.71
C ASN A 202 -22.55 1.75 -5.10
N TYR A 203 -21.41 2.22 -5.63
CA TYR A 203 -21.31 3.58 -6.15
C TYR A 203 -22.22 3.81 -7.35
N LYS A 204 -22.25 2.90 -8.33
CA LYS A 204 -23.16 2.96 -9.48
C LYS A 204 -24.62 3.06 -9.08
N TYR A 205 -25.05 2.18 -8.18
CA TYR A 205 -26.40 2.24 -7.63
C TYR A 205 -26.69 3.59 -6.93
N SER A 206 -25.70 4.19 -6.27
CA SER A 206 -25.89 5.48 -5.58
C SER A 206 -26.05 6.67 -6.54
N ILE A 207 -25.59 6.54 -7.79
CA ILE A 207 -25.72 7.56 -8.83
C ILE A 207 -26.79 7.23 -9.87
N GLY A 208 -27.52 6.11 -9.71
CA GLY A 208 -28.59 5.70 -10.62
C GLY A 208 -28.12 5.03 -11.92
N GLU A 209 -26.90 4.49 -11.92
CA GLU A 209 -26.36 3.60 -12.97
C GLU A 209 -26.55 2.12 -12.64
#